data_AF-A0A6J4VG40-F1
#
_entry.id   AF-A0A6J4VG40-F1
#
_cell.length_a   1.000
_cell.length_b   1.000
_cell.length_c   1.000
_cell.angle_alpha   90.00
_cell.angle_beta   90.00
_cell.angle_gamma   90.00
#
_symmetry.space_group_name_H-M   'P 1'
#
loop_
_entity.id
_entity.type
_entity.pdbx_description
1 polymer ?
#
loop_
_entity_poly.entity_id
_entity_poly.type
_entity_poly.pdbx_seq_one_letter_code
_entity_poly.pdbx_strand_id
1 'polypeptide(L)'
;MNVPLGWLLTFFDGEAGANGLSDRLSQGVAADGRDELDLEAAKAAKLVELLDGLGLSVERVFELPPAPDGVIVAEVVSVSPVEGSDHLLLAEVETGSGRVQVVTGAPNTEVGMRTALAQPGAVLPAVGLTVTTRELAGAQSRGVLCSPR
;
A
#
# COMPACT_ATOMS: atom_id res chain seq x y z
N MET A 1 3.03 4.31 19.97
CA MET A 1 3.88 3.35 19.23
C MET A 1 2.96 2.61 18.27
N ASN A 2 3.28 2.57 16.97
CA ASN A 2 2.45 1.88 15.99
C ASN A 2 3.17 0.60 15.57
N VAL A 3 2.46 -0.53 15.60
CA VAL A 3 3.02 -1.84 15.25
C VAL A 3 2.04 -2.56 14.33
N PRO A 4 2.47 -3.02 13.14
CA PRO A 4 1.62 -3.83 12.29
C PRO A 4 1.29 -5.17 12.95
N LEU A 5 0.01 -5.56 12.94
CA LEU A 5 -0.43 -6.83 13.52
C LEU A 5 0.34 -8.03 12.93
N GLY A 6 0.47 -8.10 11.60
CA GLY A 6 1.22 -9.18 10.94
C GLY A 6 2.68 -9.29 11.36
N TRP A 7 3.35 -8.17 11.67
CA TRP A 7 4.71 -8.20 12.20
C TRP A 7 4.73 -8.76 13.64
N LEU A 8 3.77 -8.35 14.46
CA LEU A 8 3.69 -8.82 15.85
C LEU A 8 3.38 -10.32 15.93
N LEU A 9 2.48 -10.80 15.07
CA LEU A 9 2.18 -12.23 14.96
C LEU A 9 3.42 -13.00 14.53
N THR A 10 4.10 -12.58 13.45
CA THR A 10 5.32 -13.29 12.99
C THR A 10 6.44 -13.29 14.02
N PHE A 11 6.63 -12.20 14.78
CA PHE A 11 7.62 -12.12 15.85
C PHE A 11 7.35 -13.13 16.98
N PHE A 12 6.11 -13.20 17.47
CA PHE A 12 5.75 -14.08 18.59
C PHE A 12 5.49 -15.53 18.17
N ASP A 13 5.15 -15.78 16.90
CA ASP A 13 4.97 -17.13 16.36
C ASP A 13 6.31 -17.83 16.08
N GLY A 14 7.36 -17.06 15.76
CA GLY A 14 8.67 -17.58 15.34
C GLY A 14 9.34 -18.53 16.33
N GLU A 15 9.20 -18.30 17.64
CA GLU A 15 9.77 -19.18 18.68
C GLU A 15 8.79 -20.26 19.19
N ALA A 16 7.50 -20.18 18.81
CA ALA A 16 6.42 -20.90 19.49
C ALA A 16 5.81 -22.07 18.68
N GLY A 17 6.06 -22.16 17.36
CA GLY A 17 5.52 -23.24 16.53
C GLY A 17 3.99 -23.35 16.64
N ALA A 18 3.45 -24.57 16.81
CA ALA A 18 2.01 -24.87 16.89
C ALA A 18 1.26 -24.33 18.14
N ASN A 19 1.87 -23.39 18.88
CA ASN A 19 1.27 -22.67 20.01
C ASN A 19 1.53 -21.15 19.90
N GLY A 20 1.74 -20.65 18.68
CA GLY A 20 1.99 -19.25 18.39
C GLY A 20 0.88 -18.32 18.88
N LEU A 21 1.20 -17.04 19.00
CA LEU A 21 0.24 -16.01 19.31
C LEU A 21 -0.90 -15.98 18.28
N SER A 22 -0.63 -16.21 17.00
CA SER A 22 -1.66 -16.28 15.96
C SER A 22 -2.67 -17.41 16.23
N ASP A 23 -2.20 -18.61 16.60
CA ASP A 23 -3.08 -19.74 16.96
C ASP A 23 -3.90 -19.42 18.21
N ARG A 24 -3.25 -18.87 19.25
CA ARG A 24 -3.91 -18.50 20.50
C ARG A 24 -4.95 -17.41 20.31
N LEU A 25 -4.71 -16.45 19.43
CA LEU A 25 -5.69 -15.42 19.10
C LEU A 25 -6.85 -16.02 18.30
N SER A 26 -6.59 -16.99 17.43
CA SER A 26 -7.62 -17.69 16.64
C SER A 26 -8.52 -18.62 17.48
N GLN A 27 -8.05 -19.13 18.62
CA GLN A 27 -8.85 -20.00 19.51
C GLN A 27 -10.09 -19.28 20.04
N GLY A 28 -11.27 -19.86 19.82
CA GLY A 28 -12.55 -19.31 20.29
C GLY A 28 -13.10 -18.16 19.43
N VAL A 29 -12.41 -17.79 18.34
CA VAL A 29 -13.02 -16.99 17.28
C VAL A 29 -13.94 -17.92 16.49
N ALA A 30 -15.24 -17.80 16.72
CA ALA A 30 -16.23 -18.55 15.93
C ALA A 30 -16.09 -18.10 14.47
N ALA A 31 -15.58 -18.99 13.61
CA ALA A 31 -15.63 -18.81 12.17
C ALA A 31 -17.09 -18.95 11.73
N ASP A 32 -17.86 -17.87 11.85
CA ASP A 32 -19.25 -17.76 11.42
C ASP A 32 -19.37 -17.67 9.88
N GLY A 33 -18.47 -18.35 9.16
CA GLY A 33 -18.45 -18.44 7.70
C GLY A 33 -18.09 -17.15 6.95
N ARG A 34 -17.46 -16.17 7.60
CA ARG A 34 -17.12 -14.88 6.98
C ARG A 34 -15.63 -14.73 6.66
N ASP A 35 -15.38 -13.77 5.77
CA ASP A 35 -14.17 -13.48 4.99
C ASP A 35 -12.86 -13.46 5.79
N GLU A 36 -11.71 -13.59 5.11
CA GLU A 36 -10.37 -13.57 5.74
C GLU A 36 -10.09 -12.25 6.51
N LEU A 37 -10.70 -11.14 6.09
CA LEU A 37 -10.66 -9.85 6.81
C LEU A 37 -11.35 -9.91 8.18
N ASP A 38 -12.43 -10.67 8.31
CA ASP A 38 -13.17 -10.76 9.58
C ASP A 38 -12.35 -11.51 10.65
N LEU A 39 -11.49 -12.43 10.21
CA LEU A 39 -10.59 -13.17 11.10
C LEU A 39 -9.48 -12.27 11.66
N GLU A 40 -8.85 -11.44 10.82
CA GLU A 40 -7.79 -10.52 11.28
C GLU A 40 -8.34 -9.43 12.22
N ALA A 41 -9.54 -8.91 11.93
CA ALA A 41 -10.23 -7.98 12.82
C ALA A 41 -10.52 -8.61 14.20
N ALA A 42 -10.97 -9.87 14.22
CA ALA A 42 -11.21 -10.61 15.47
C ALA A 42 -9.92 -10.85 16.27
N LYS A 43 -8.81 -11.19 15.59
CA LYS A 43 -7.49 -11.32 16.24
C LYS A 43 -7.03 -9.99 16.82
N ALA A 44 -7.22 -8.89 16.10
CA ALA A 44 -6.87 -7.55 16.58
C ALA A 44 -7.64 -7.19 17.85
N ALA A 45 -8.96 -7.40 17.87
CA ALA A 45 -9.80 -7.13 19.03
C ALA A 45 -9.35 -7.92 20.27
N LYS A 46 -9.08 -9.22 20.12
CA LYS A 46 -8.61 -10.06 21.23
C LYS A 46 -7.20 -9.68 21.70
N LEU A 47 -6.32 -9.25 20.79
CA LEU A 47 -5.01 -8.75 21.17
C LEU A 47 -5.13 -7.46 22.00
N VAL A 48 -6.05 -6.56 21.65
CA VAL A 48 -6.33 -5.35 22.44
C VAL A 48 -6.74 -5.71 23.86
N GLU A 49 -7.67 -6.65 24.04
CA GLU A 49 -8.11 -7.10 25.38
C GLU A 49 -6.94 -7.65 26.21
N LEU A 50 -6.06 -8.45 25.60
CA LEU A 50 -4.88 -9.00 26.28
C LEU A 50 -3.90 -7.90 26.68
N LEU A 51 -3.64 -6.93 25.80
CA LEU A 51 -2.75 -5.81 26.08
C LEU A 51 -3.30 -4.93 27.21
N ASP A 52 -4.59 -4.61 27.18
CA ASP A 52 -5.26 -3.86 28.25
C ASP A 52 -5.16 -4.60 29.60
N GLY A 53 -5.36 -5.92 29.60
CA GLY A 53 -5.19 -6.76 30.79
C GLY A 53 -3.77 -6.78 31.36
N LEU A 54 -2.76 -6.50 30.52
CA LEU A 54 -1.36 -6.34 30.91
C LEU A 54 -0.99 -4.89 31.30
N GLY A 55 -1.95 -3.96 31.25
CA GLY A 55 -1.72 -2.54 31.50
C GLY A 55 -1.09 -1.79 30.31
N LEU A 56 -1.10 -2.39 29.11
CA LEU A 56 -0.60 -1.82 27.87
C LEU A 56 -1.76 -1.26 27.05
N SER A 57 -2.27 -0.09 27.43
CA SER A 57 -3.47 0.47 26.82
C SER A 57 -3.31 0.75 25.32
N VAL A 58 -4.28 0.29 24.53
CA VAL A 58 -4.32 0.54 23.09
C VAL A 58 -5.18 1.76 22.79
N GLU A 59 -4.58 2.80 22.19
CA GLU A 59 -5.30 4.03 21.85
C GLU A 59 -6.23 3.83 20.63
N ARG A 60 -5.71 3.19 19.57
CA ARG A 60 -6.44 3.00 18.30
C ARG A 60 -5.96 1.76 17.57
N VAL A 61 -6.90 1.16 16.85
CA VAL A 61 -6.65 0.17 15.79
C VAL A 61 -7.13 0.78 14.48
N PHE A 62 -6.32 0.70 13.44
CA PHE A 62 -6.68 1.16 12.10
C PHE A 62 -6.30 0.09 11.08
N GLU A 63 -7.18 -0.12 10.11
CA GLU A 63 -6.95 -1.02 9.00
C GLU A 63 -6.16 -0.30 7.90
N LEU A 64 -5.19 -0.99 7.32
CA LEU A 64 -4.52 -0.51 6.13
C LEU A 64 -5.34 -0.94 4.91
N PRO A 65 -5.83 0.00 4.09
CA PRO A 65 -6.62 -0.36 2.91
C PRO A 65 -5.75 -1.15 1.93
N PRO A 66 -6.35 -2.08 1.16
CA PRO A 66 -5.64 -2.74 0.08
C PRO A 66 -5.20 -1.71 -0.97
N ALA A 67 -4.21 -2.09 -1.78
CA ALA A 67 -3.82 -1.30 -2.93
C ALA A 67 -5.05 -1.14 -3.86
N PRO A 68 -5.31 0.07 -4.40
CA PRO A 68 -6.42 0.26 -5.31
C PRO A 68 -6.27 -0.56 -6.60
N ASP A 69 -7.39 -1.00 -7.17
CA ASP A 69 -7.39 -1.73 -8.44
C ASP A 69 -6.73 -0.91 -9.55
N GLY A 70 -5.89 -1.58 -10.35
CA GLY A 70 -5.13 -0.94 -11.43
C GLY A 70 -3.87 -0.20 -10.98
N VAL A 71 -3.49 -0.30 -9.70
CA VAL A 71 -2.17 0.13 -9.21
C VAL A 71 -1.21 -1.06 -9.25
N ILE A 72 -0.10 -0.90 -9.96
CA ILE A 72 0.94 -1.93 -10.11
C ILE A 72 2.31 -1.41 -9.68
N VAL A 73 3.24 -2.32 -9.43
CA VAL A 73 4.66 -1.95 -9.25
C VAL A 73 5.31 -1.74 -10.61
N ALA A 74 6.03 -0.63 -10.77
CA ALA A 74 6.80 -0.30 -11.96
C ALA A 74 8.19 0.22 -11.57
N GLU A 75 9.16 0.08 -12.47
CA GLU A 75 10.54 0.55 -12.27
C GLU A 75 10.83 1.73 -13.19
N VAL A 76 11.35 2.83 -12.65
CA VAL A 76 11.72 4.01 -13.42
C VAL A 76 12.99 3.71 -14.22
N VAL A 77 12.92 3.76 -15.54
CA VAL A 77 14.05 3.47 -16.45
C VAL A 77 14.69 4.73 -17.04
N SER A 78 13.93 5.82 -17.14
CA SER A 78 14.47 7.12 -17.55
C SER A 78 13.71 8.26 -16.87
N VAL A 79 14.42 9.37 -16.63
CA VAL A 79 13.85 10.61 -16.07
C VAL A 79 14.48 11.79 -16.80
N SER A 80 13.66 12.72 -17.29
CA SER A 80 14.10 13.98 -17.89
C SER A 80 13.18 15.14 -17.47
N PRO A 81 13.66 16.39 -17.47
CA PRO A 81 12.78 17.53 -17.22
C PRO A 81 11.77 17.72 -18.37
N VAL A 82 10.55 18.16 -18.05
CA VAL A 82 9.55 18.56 -19.06
C VAL A 82 9.86 19.98 -19.53
N GLU A 83 9.96 20.17 -20.85
CA GLU A 83 10.17 21.51 -21.42
C GLU A 83 9.01 22.45 -21.07
N GLY A 84 9.32 23.65 -20.59
CA GLY A 84 8.31 24.63 -20.17
C GLY A 84 7.74 24.41 -18.76
N SER A 85 8.34 23.53 -17.95
CA SER A 85 8.02 23.38 -16.53
C SER A 85 9.25 23.24 -15.64
N ASP A 86 9.28 24.00 -14.53
CA ASP A 86 10.37 23.95 -13.56
C ASP A 86 10.20 22.83 -12.51
N HIS A 87 9.06 22.15 -12.51
CA HIS A 87 8.66 21.22 -11.45
C HIS A 87 8.20 19.84 -11.94
N LEU A 88 8.03 19.67 -13.26
CA LEU A 88 7.58 18.42 -13.84
C LEU A 88 8.73 17.63 -14.45
N LEU A 89 8.73 16.34 -14.16
CA LEU A 89 9.64 15.36 -14.71
C LEU A 89 8.85 14.43 -15.62
N LEU A 90 9.46 14.07 -16.75
CA LEU A 90 9.01 13.01 -17.64
C LEU A 90 9.75 11.74 -17.26
N ALA A 91 9.01 10.78 -16.70
CA ALA A 91 9.54 9.47 -16.36
C ALA A 91 9.06 8.42 -17.37
N GLU A 92 9.96 7.58 -17.85
CA GLU A 92 9.59 6.33 -18.50
C GLU A 92 9.71 5.22 -17.45
N VAL A 93 8.64 4.45 -17.28
CA VAL A 93 8.59 3.35 -16.33
C VAL A 93 8.41 2.03 -17.08
N GLU A 94 9.22 1.04 -16.73
CA GLU A 94 9.06 -0.33 -17.18
C GLU A 94 8.00 -1.01 -16.32
N THR A 95 7.04 -1.63 -17.00
CA THR A 95 6.01 -2.46 -16.40
C THR A 95 6.18 -3.90 -16.90
N GLY A 96 5.50 -4.86 -16.29
CA GLY A 96 5.53 -6.25 -16.79
C GLY A 96 5.02 -6.43 -18.22
N SER A 97 4.34 -5.44 -18.79
CA SER A 97 3.78 -5.46 -20.15
C SER A 97 4.44 -4.46 -21.11
N GLY A 98 5.51 -3.77 -20.68
CA GLY A 98 6.27 -2.82 -21.49
C GLY A 98 6.40 -1.44 -20.84
N ARG A 99 6.88 -0.47 -21.62
CA ARG A 99 7.20 0.86 -21.12
C ARG A 99 6.06 1.84 -21.23
N VAL A 100 5.92 2.66 -20.19
CA VAL A 100 4.86 3.66 -20.07
C VAL A 100 5.49 5.00 -19.71
N GLN A 101 5.10 6.05 -20.42
CA GLN A 101 5.51 7.42 -20.12
C GLN A 101 4.55 8.06 -19.12
N VAL A 102 5.09 8.67 -18.06
CA VAL A 102 4.34 9.31 -16.99
C VAL A 102 4.99 10.64 -16.64
N VAL A 103 4.18 11.68 -16.55
CA VAL A 103 4.61 12.98 -16.02
C VAL A 103 4.41 12.97 -14.51
N THR A 104 5.46 13.28 -13.75
CA THR A 104 5.45 13.31 -12.29
C THR A 104 6.00 14.64 -11.77
N GLY A 105 5.41 15.15 -10.68
CA GLY A 105 5.96 16.29 -9.94
C GLY A 105 6.75 15.89 -8.70
N ALA A 106 6.95 14.58 -8.48
CA ALA A 106 7.62 14.09 -7.28
C ALA A 106 9.15 14.29 -7.42
N PRO A 107 9.79 15.09 -6.55
CA PRO A 107 11.20 15.46 -6.70
C PRO A 107 12.17 14.31 -6.39
N ASN A 108 11.67 13.22 -5.80
CA ASN A 108 12.42 12.01 -5.48
C ASN A 108 12.33 10.93 -6.58
N THR A 109 11.85 11.28 -7.78
CA THR A 109 11.77 10.34 -8.90
C THR A 109 13.14 10.17 -9.52
N GLU A 110 13.71 8.96 -9.43
CA GLU A 110 15.06 8.65 -9.91
C GLU A 110 15.09 7.33 -10.69
N VAL A 111 16.05 7.19 -11.62
CA VAL A 111 16.23 5.94 -12.38
C VAL A 111 16.61 4.79 -11.44
N GLY A 112 16.00 3.62 -11.64
CA GLY A 112 16.13 2.44 -10.79
C GLY A 112 15.16 2.43 -9.61
N MET A 113 14.39 3.50 -9.38
CA MET A 113 13.36 3.53 -8.35
C MET A 113 12.21 2.59 -8.73
N ARG A 114 11.82 1.69 -7.81
CA ARG A 114 10.55 0.96 -7.90
C ARG A 114 9.46 1.74 -7.18
N THR A 115 8.34 1.94 -7.85
CA THR A 115 7.24 2.77 -7.37
C THR A 115 5.90 2.18 -7.75
N ALA A 116 4.83 2.71 -7.16
CA ALA A 116 3.46 2.36 -7.50
C ALA A 116 2.97 3.22 -8.66
N LEU A 117 2.56 2.58 -9.75
CA LEU A 117 1.96 3.20 -10.93
C LEU A 117 0.46 2.92 -10.94
N ALA A 118 -0.35 3.97 -10.83
CA ALA A 118 -1.76 3.90 -11.17
C ALA A 118 -1.93 3.98 -12.68
N GLN A 119 -2.46 2.92 -13.28
CA GLN A 119 -2.71 2.83 -14.72
C GLN A 119 -3.99 3.59 -15.11
N PRO A 120 -4.16 4.00 -16.38
CA PRO A 120 -5.43 4.54 -16.85
C PRO A 120 -6.60 3.61 -16.54
N GLY A 121 -7.65 4.14 -15.92
CA GLY A 121 -8.79 3.39 -15.41
C GLY A 121 -8.70 3.06 -13.91
N ALA A 122 -7.52 3.16 -13.28
CA ALA A 122 -7.38 2.97 -11.85
C ALA A 122 -8.14 4.06 -11.07
N VAL A 123 -8.81 3.67 -9.99
CA VAL A 123 -9.53 4.59 -9.11
C VAL A 123 -8.73 4.76 -7.83
N LEU A 124 -8.32 6.00 -7.54
CA LEU A 124 -7.58 6.36 -6.32
C LEU A 124 -8.57 6.91 -5.29
N PRO A 125 -8.99 6.10 -4.29
CA PRO A 125 -10.07 6.46 -3.38
C PRO A 125 -9.71 7.63 -2.46
N ALA A 126 -8.44 7.76 -2.07
CA ALA A 126 -7.97 8.82 -1.18
C ALA A 126 -8.21 10.24 -1.73
N VAL A 127 -8.19 10.39 -3.06
CA VAL A 127 -8.40 11.67 -3.76
C VAL A 127 -9.68 11.68 -4.61
N GLY A 128 -10.43 10.57 -4.64
CA GLY A 128 -11.61 10.42 -5.50
C GLY A 128 -11.30 10.57 -6.99
N LEU A 129 -10.10 10.20 -7.42
CA LEU A 129 -9.61 10.42 -8.80
C LEU A 129 -9.64 9.12 -9.61
N THR A 130 -10.26 9.16 -10.78
CA THR A 130 -10.05 8.12 -11.80
C THR A 130 -8.88 8.55 -12.69
N VAL A 131 -7.86 7.70 -12.78
CA VAL A 131 -6.66 7.98 -13.57
C VAL A 131 -6.99 7.89 -15.06
N THR A 132 -6.62 8.91 -15.81
CA THR A 132 -6.82 8.98 -17.26
C THR A 132 -5.53 9.38 -17.95
N THR A 133 -5.41 9.04 -19.23
CA THR A 133 -4.34 9.57 -20.08
C THR A 133 -4.60 11.05 -20.34
N ARG A 134 -3.62 11.90 -20.05
CA ARG A 134 -3.72 13.34 -20.23
C ARG A 134 -2.39 13.95 -20.65
N GLU A 135 -2.44 15.14 -21.24
CA GLU A 135 -1.26 15.91 -21.60
C GLU A 135 -0.97 16.96 -20.53
N LEU A 136 0.28 17.08 -20.10
CA LEU A 136 0.74 18.11 -19.17
C LEU A 136 1.97 18.79 -19.76
N ALA A 137 1.90 20.12 -19.92
CA ALA A 137 3.00 20.93 -20.45
C ALA A 137 3.58 20.35 -21.77
N GLY A 138 2.72 19.90 -22.70
CA GLY A 138 3.13 19.33 -23.98
C GLY A 138 3.56 17.86 -23.95
N ALA A 139 3.64 17.24 -22.77
CA ALA A 139 4.03 15.84 -22.61
C ALA A 139 2.83 14.95 -22.27
N GLN A 140 2.69 13.82 -22.98
CA GLN A 140 1.65 12.83 -22.71
C GLN A 140 2.00 12.02 -21.44
N SER A 141 1.06 11.93 -20.50
CA SER A 141 1.15 11.09 -19.30
C SER A 141 0.11 9.97 -19.35
N ARG A 142 0.56 8.72 -19.25
CA ARG A 142 -0.25 7.50 -19.32
C ARG A 142 -0.38 6.81 -17.96
N GLY A 143 -0.69 7.59 -16.93
CA GLY A 143 -0.81 7.13 -15.56
C GLY A 143 -0.38 8.19 -14.55
N VAL A 144 -0.28 7.78 -13.30
CA VAL A 144 0.19 8.61 -12.17
C VAL A 144 1.07 7.76 -11.26
N LEU A 145 2.22 8.29 -10.85
CA LEU A 145 3.03 7.68 -9.79
C LEU A 145 2.42 8.02 -8.43
N CYS A 146 2.17 7.01 -7.60
CA CYS A 146 1.43 7.15 -6.36
C CYS A 146 2.34 7.50 -5.18
N SER A 147 1.77 8.22 -4.22
CA SER A 147 2.34 8.42 -2.89
C SER A 147 1.75 7.41 -1.90
N PRO A 148 2.31 7.26 -0.68
CA PRO A 148 1.72 6.43 0.36
C PRO A 148 0.36 6.91 0.91
N ARG A 149 -0.07 8.14 0.56
CA ARG A 149 -1.35 8.72 0.99
C ARG A 149 -2.45 8.49 -0.02
#